data_AF-A0A2V8U607-F1
#
_entry.id   AF-A0A2V8U607-F1
#
_cell.length_a   1.000
_cell.length_b   1.000
_cell.length_c   1.000
_cell.angle_alpha   90.00
_cell.angle_beta   90.00
_cell.angle_gamma   90.00
#
_symmetry.space_group_name_H-M   'P 1'
#
loop_
_entity.id
_entity.type
_entity.pdbx_description
1 polymer ?
#
loop_
_entity_poly.entity_id
_entity_poly.type
_entity_poly.pdbx_seq_one_letter_code
_entity_poly.pdbx_strand_id
1 'polypeptide(L)'
;MFDNIELGNMEKQALAWMPQMRILRLIPPAFAVLTLCAAEISPQAYLAHVRYLASPELKGRATGSPELEKAANYIASQFKSFGLKPPDGKNFEQAFPVTVDAHLGPGNHLRWISHDESVNEPQAQFQAFSFSSAGRILA
;
A
#
# COMPACT_ATOMS: atom_id res chain seq x y z
N MET A 1 66.60 28.27 33.27
CA MET A 1 67.68 27.29 33.08
C MET A 1 67.18 26.30 32.07
N PHE A 2 67.62 26.50 30.83
CA PHE A 2 67.34 25.61 29.70
C PHE A 2 68.06 24.28 29.93
N ASP A 3 67.48 23.18 29.47
CA ASP A 3 68.15 22.17 28.64
C ASP A 3 67.15 21.02 28.36
N ASN A 4 66.66 20.90 27.12
CA ASN A 4 67.27 20.10 26.05
C ASN A 4 66.98 18.60 26.24
N ILE A 5 65.78 18.17 25.83
CA ILE A 5 65.43 16.74 25.68
C ILE A 5 65.08 16.49 24.21
N GLU A 6 66.12 16.06 23.50
CA GLU A 6 66.13 15.05 22.45
C GLU A 6 65.06 15.10 21.34
N LEU A 7 65.33 15.92 20.32
CA LEU A 7 64.74 15.83 18.97
C LEU A 7 65.26 14.61 18.15
N GLY A 8 65.76 13.56 18.79
CA GLY A 8 66.39 12.40 18.12
C GLY A 8 65.45 11.22 17.86
N ASN A 9 64.26 11.19 18.45
CA ASN A 9 63.42 9.99 18.46
C ASN A 9 62.19 10.05 17.52
N MET A 10 62.01 11.15 16.79
CA MET A 10 60.80 11.37 15.98
C MET A 10 60.93 10.95 14.51
N GLU A 11 62.14 10.72 13.99
CA GLU A 11 62.33 10.21 12.61
C GLU A 11 62.24 8.68 12.51
N LYS A 12 62.62 7.94 13.56
CA LYS A 12 62.61 6.46 13.52
C LYS A 12 61.24 5.84 13.73
N GLN A 13 60.30 6.57 14.32
CA GLN A 13 58.95 6.09 14.61
C GLN A 13 57.95 6.34 13.47
N ALA A 14 58.30 7.19 12.50
CA ALA A 14 57.46 7.51 11.34
C ALA A 14 57.50 6.44 10.21
N LEU A 15 58.43 5.48 10.28
CA LEU A 15 58.66 4.49 9.22
C LEU A 15 58.15 3.07 9.53
N ALA A 16 57.58 2.83 10.73
CA ALA A 16 57.15 1.50 11.18
C ALA A 16 55.64 1.20 11.00
N TRP A 17 54.83 2.17 10.56
CA TRP A 17 53.37 2.01 10.41
C TRP A 17 52.87 2.13 8.96
N MET A 18 53.77 2.07 7.97
CA MET A 18 53.37 2.00 6.56
C MET A 18 53.34 0.55 6.06
N PRO A 19 52.17 -0.08 5.87
CA PRO A 19 52.08 -1.21 4.96
C PRO A 19 52.27 -0.67 3.53
N GLN A 20 53.44 -1.00 3.01
CA GLN A 20 53.83 -0.95 1.60
C GLN A 20 52.82 -1.68 0.71
N MET A 21 51.91 -0.97 0.04
CA MET A 21 51.18 -1.54 -1.10
C MET A 21 51.04 -0.54 -2.25
N ARG A 22 52.09 -0.51 -3.05
CA ARG A 22 52.13 -0.42 -4.52
C ARG A 22 50.77 -0.23 -5.22
N ILE A 23 50.60 0.98 -5.77
CA ILE A 23 50.31 1.29 -7.18
C ILE A 23 49.16 0.50 -7.85
N LEU A 24 48.07 1.25 -8.07
CA LEU A 24 47.22 1.28 -9.28
C LEU A 24 46.69 -0.07 -9.79
N ARG A 25 45.51 -0.47 -9.28
CA ARG A 25 44.55 -1.20 -10.12
C ARG A 25 43.61 -0.18 -10.75
N LEU A 26 43.85 0.13 -12.02
CA LEU A 26 42.85 0.70 -12.91
C LEU A 26 41.69 -0.32 -12.98
N ILE A 27 40.69 -0.16 -12.12
CA ILE A 27 39.43 -0.90 -12.22
C ILE A 27 38.75 -0.31 -13.46
N PRO A 28 38.58 -1.06 -14.56
CA PRO A 28 37.76 -0.55 -15.63
C PRO A 28 36.37 -0.33 -15.04
N PRO A 29 35.73 0.84 -15.22
CA PRO A 29 34.30 0.91 -15.00
C PRO A 29 33.70 0.04 -16.11
N ALA A 30 33.57 -1.25 -15.85
CA ALA A 30 32.48 -2.02 -16.42
C ALA A 30 31.24 -1.38 -15.81
N PHE A 31 30.86 -0.25 -16.39
CA PHE A 31 29.58 0.39 -16.24
C PHE A 31 28.61 -0.69 -16.71
N ALA A 32 28.18 -1.54 -15.78
CA ALA A 32 27.09 -2.44 -16.02
C ALA A 32 25.94 -1.51 -16.40
N VAL A 33 25.67 -1.44 -17.70
CA VAL A 33 24.46 -0.85 -18.21
C VAL A 33 23.38 -1.71 -17.59
N LEU A 34 22.86 -1.26 -16.45
CA LEU A 34 21.58 -1.69 -15.92
C LEU A 34 20.60 -1.19 -16.98
N THR A 35 20.40 -2.01 -18.01
CA THR A 35 19.29 -1.87 -18.91
C THR A 35 18.08 -2.01 -18.03
N LEU A 36 17.56 -0.87 -17.57
CA LEU A 36 16.24 -0.80 -16.98
C LEU A 36 15.32 -1.16 -18.13
N CYS A 37 15.04 -2.46 -18.29
CA CYS A 37 13.95 -2.89 -19.14
C CYS A 37 12.74 -2.14 -18.58
N ALA A 38 12.29 -1.12 -19.30
CA ALA A 38 11.02 -0.50 -18.99
C ALA A 38 10.02 -1.65 -18.97
N ALA A 39 9.41 -1.90 -17.82
CA ALA A 39 8.38 -2.91 -17.72
C ALA A 39 7.26 -2.46 -18.67
N GLU A 40 7.21 -3.05 -19.86
CA GLU A 40 6.15 -2.75 -20.80
C GLU A 40 4.85 -3.27 -20.19
N ILE A 41 3.90 -2.36 -19.99
CA ILE A 41 2.58 -2.72 -19.52
C ILE A 41 1.89 -3.47 -20.66
N SER A 42 1.83 -4.80 -20.54
CA SER A 42 1.08 -5.63 -21.48
C SER A 42 -0.42 -5.38 -21.29
N PRO A 43 -1.14 -4.93 -22.34
CA PRO A 43 -2.60 -4.81 -22.28
C PRO A 43 -3.28 -6.14 -21.95
N GLN A 44 -2.72 -7.25 -22.41
CA GLN A 44 -3.25 -8.59 -22.17
C GLN A 44 -3.09 -9.00 -20.71
N ALA A 45 -1.92 -8.76 -20.10
CA ALA A 45 -1.70 -9.02 -18.68
C ALA A 45 -2.61 -8.16 -17.80
N TYR A 46 -2.73 -6.87 -18.12
CA TYR A 46 -3.66 -5.97 -17.45
C TYR A 46 -5.10 -6.48 -17.50
N LEU A 47 -5.60 -6.82 -18.70
CA LEU A 47 -6.96 -7.33 -18.87
C LEU A 47 -7.17 -8.67 -18.18
N ALA A 48 -6.15 -9.52 -18.06
CA ALA A 48 -6.25 -10.79 -17.33
C ALA A 48 -6.55 -10.55 -15.84
N HIS A 49 -5.86 -9.59 -15.20
CA HIS A 49 -6.12 -9.21 -13.82
C HIS A 49 -7.54 -8.64 -13.65
N VAL A 50 -7.96 -7.75 -14.54
CA VAL A 50 -9.32 -7.17 -14.52
C VAL A 50 -10.38 -8.26 -14.66
N ARG A 51 -10.22 -9.18 -15.62
CA ARG A 51 -11.18 -10.27 -15.86
C ARG A 51 -11.31 -11.20 -14.65
N TYR A 52 -10.20 -11.54 -14.00
CA TYR A 52 -10.25 -12.36 -12.79
C TYR A 52 -10.91 -11.61 -11.63
N LEU A 53 -10.49 -10.37 -11.38
CA LEU A 53 -11.02 -9.55 -10.29
C LEU A 53 -12.48 -9.16 -10.48
N ALA A 54 -13.00 -9.21 -11.70
CA ALA A 54 -14.42 -8.99 -12.02
C ALA A 54 -15.14 -10.28 -12.43
N SER A 55 -14.55 -11.45 -12.16
CA SER A 55 -15.15 -12.72 -12.58
C SER A 55 -16.38 -13.07 -11.73
N PRO A 56 -17.30 -13.89 -12.26
CA PRO A 56 -18.43 -14.42 -11.49
C PRO A 56 -18.01 -15.22 -10.25
N GLU A 57 -16.79 -15.75 -10.22
CA GLU A 57 -16.26 -16.55 -9.09
C GLU A 57 -16.09 -15.71 -7.83
N LEU A 58 -15.85 -14.40 -8.00
CA LEU A 58 -15.75 -13.45 -6.91
C LEU A 58 -17.10 -12.86 -6.53
N LYS A 59 -18.22 -13.11 -7.23
CA LYS A 59 -19.62 -12.80 -6.83
C LYS A 59 -19.92 -11.39 -6.24
N GLY A 60 -18.98 -10.45 -6.35
CA GLY A 60 -18.97 -9.19 -5.58
C GLY A 60 -18.02 -9.23 -4.37
N ARG A 61 -17.50 -8.07 -3.98
CA ARG A 61 -16.51 -7.94 -2.89
C ARG A 61 -17.02 -7.01 -1.80
N ALA A 62 -18.21 -7.31 -1.30
CA ALA A 62 -18.77 -6.58 -0.18
C ALA A 62 -17.84 -6.72 1.04
N THR A 63 -17.79 -5.69 1.87
CA THR A 63 -16.95 -5.68 3.07
C THR A 63 -17.29 -6.87 3.96
N GLY A 64 -16.27 -7.65 4.35
CA GLY A 64 -16.44 -8.86 5.15
C GLY A 64 -16.90 -10.10 4.38
N SER A 65 -17.07 -10.04 3.05
CA SER A 65 -17.42 -11.23 2.26
C SER A 65 -16.21 -12.17 2.07
N PRO A 66 -16.42 -13.48 1.98
CA PRO A 66 -15.33 -14.43 1.70
C PRO A 66 -14.69 -14.21 0.32
N GLU A 67 -15.41 -13.61 -0.61
CA GLU A 67 -14.89 -13.26 -1.93
C GLU A 67 -13.97 -12.03 -1.91
N LEU A 68 -14.18 -11.09 -0.99
CA LEU A 68 -13.22 -10.02 -0.74
C LEU A 68 -11.87 -10.61 -0.30
N GLU A 69 -11.90 -11.59 0.60
CA GLU A 69 -10.69 -12.31 1.05
C GLU A 69 -9.99 -13.05 -0.10
N LYS A 70 -10.75 -13.67 -1.01
CA LYS A 70 -10.16 -14.29 -2.22
C LYS A 70 -9.45 -13.26 -3.10
N ALA A 71 -10.06 -12.08 -3.28
CA ALA A 71 -9.47 -11.01 -4.06
C ALA A 71 -8.21 -10.44 -3.40
N ALA A 72 -8.22 -10.25 -2.07
CA ALA A 72 -7.05 -9.82 -1.30
C ALA A 72 -5.89 -10.81 -1.47
N ASN A 73 -6.17 -12.11 -1.30
CA ASN A 73 -5.19 -13.18 -1.49
C ASN A 73 -4.62 -13.21 -2.92
N TYR A 74 -5.46 -13.01 -3.93
CA TYR A 74 -5.01 -12.90 -5.31
C TYR A 74 -4.02 -11.75 -5.50
N ILE A 75 -4.35 -10.54 -5.02
CA ILE A 75 -3.48 -9.37 -5.12
C ILE A 75 -2.15 -9.61 -4.38
N ALA A 76 -2.21 -10.14 -3.16
CA ALA A 76 -1.02 -10.49 -2.39
C ALA A 76 -0.14 -11.52 -3.13
N SER A 77 -0.74 -12.49 -3.83
CA SER A 77 0.00 -13.47 -4.64
C SER A 77 0.70 -12.83 -5.84
N GLN A 78 0.08 -11.82 -6.49
CA GLN A 78 0.72 -11.06 -7.57
C GLN A 78 1.89 -10.22 -7.04
N PHE A 79 1.74 -9.58 -5.89
CA PHE A 79 2.86 -8.85 -5.27
C PHE A 79 4.04 -9.77 -4.94
N LYS A 80 3.77 -10.96 -4.42
CA LYS A 80 4.80 -11.99 -4.18
C LYS A 80 5.47 -12.43 -5.48
N SER A 81 4.71 -12.67 -6.56
CA SER A 81 5.28 -13.09 -7.85
C SER A 81 6.15 -12.00 -8.49
N PHE A 82 5.88 -10.73 -8.19
CA PHE A 82 6.72 -9.60 -8.61
C PHE A 82 7.93 -9.36 -7.70
N GLY A 83 8.12 -10.16 -6.65
CA GLY A 83 9.24 -10.04 -5.73
C GLY A 83 9.13 -8.88 -4.72
N LEU A 84 7.93 -8.31 -4.55
CA LEU A 84 7.69 -7.28 -3.55
C LEU A 84 7.77 -7.86 -2.14
N LYS A 85 8.21 -7.03 -1.20
CA LYS A 85 8.19 -7.36 0.22
C LYS A 85 7.01 -6.68 0.89
N PRO A 86 6.32 -7.34 1.82
CA PRO A 86 5.27 -6.70 2.61
C PRO A 86 5.86 -5.53 3.41
N PRO A 87 5.11 -4.42 3.55
CA PRO A 87 5.61 -3.22 4.21
C PRO A 87 5.93 -3.44 5.70
N ASP A 88 5.21 -4.34 6.36
CA ASP A 88 5.43 -4.72 7.77
C ASP A 88 6.30 -5.98 7.94
N GLY A 89 6.83 -6.53 6.83
CA GLY A 89 7.62 -7.76 6.81
C GLY A 89 6.81 -9.05 7.01
N LYS A 90 5.49 -8.98 7.18
CA LYS A 90 4.64 -10.13 7.49
C LYS A 90 3.59 -10.35 6.40
N ASN A 91 2.73 -9.35 6.18
CA ASN A 91 1.55 -9.48 5.34
C ASN A 91 1.41 -8.28 4.39
N PHE A 92 0.71 -8.49 3.27
CA PHE A 92 0.42 -7.41 2.33
C PHE A 92 -0.87 -6.66 2.71
N GLU A 93 -1.72 -7.24 3.55
CA GLU A 93 -2.95 -6.58 4.02
C GLU A 93 -2.68 -5.60 5.18
N GLN A 94 -3.45 -4.50 5.19
CA GLN A 94 -3.51 -3.56 6.31
C GLN A 94 -4.93 -3.55 6.87
N ALA A 95 -5.07 -3.88 8.16
CA ALA A 95 -6.36 -3.82 8.84
C ALA A 95 -6.76 -2.38 9.17
N PHE A 96 -8.04 -2.06 8.99
CA PHE A 96 -8.64 -0.78 9.38
C PHE A 96 -10.11 -0.98 9.80
N PRO A 97 -10.64 -0.14 10.71
CA PRO A 97 -12.03 -0.22 11.11
C PRO A 97 -12.96 0.25 9.99
N VAL A 98 -14.06 -0.46 9.83
CA VAL A 98 -15.13 -0.15 8.86
C VAL A 98 -16.47 -0.14 9.57
N THR A 99 -17.35 0.80 9.22
CA THR A 99 -18.76 0.69 9.58
C THR A 99 -19.48 0.06 8.40
N VAL A 100 -19.96 -1.15 8.61
CA VAL A 100 -20.81 -1.87 7.65
C VAL A 100 -22.25 -1.80 8.12
N ASP A 101 -23.19 -1.93 7.18
CA ASP A 101 -24.60 -2.19 7.48
C ASP A 101 -25.31 -1.13 8.34
N ALA A 102 -25.46 0.07 7.78
CA ALA A 102 -26.42 1.03 8.31
C ALA A 102 -27.85 0.55 8.02
N HIS A 103 -28.56 0.15 9.07
CA HIS A 103 -29.95 -0.23 8.99
C HIS A 103 -30.86 0.94 9.38
N LEU A 104 -31.97 1.09 8.66
CA LEU A 104 -33.03 1.98 9.07
C LEU A 104 -33.64 1.43 10.36
N GLY A 105 -33.68 2.25 11.41
CA GLY A 105 -34.42 1.92 12.62
C GLY A 105 -35.94 2.01 12.38
N PRO A 106 -36.77 1.46 13.28
CA PRO A 106 -38.23 1.51 13.16
C PRO A 106 -38.81 2.94 13.18
N GLY A 107 -38.03 3.94 13.62
CA GLY A 107 -38.41 5.35 13.59
C GLY A 107 -38.14 6.06 12.27
N ASN A 108 -37.47 5.42 11.30
CA ASN A 108 -37.13 6.05 10.03
C ASN A 108 -38.36 6.10 9.13
N HIS A 109 -38.89 7.30 8.92
CA HIS A 109 -39.99 7.55 8.00
C HIS A 109 -39.69 8.84 7.23
N LEU A 110 -39.90 8.79 5.93
CA LEU A 110 -40.02 9.99 5.10
C LEU A 110 -41.51 10.22 4.92
N ARG A 111 -42.00 11.45 5.17
CA ARG A 111 -43.35 11.85 4.82
C ARG A 111 -43.25 13.03 3.85
N TRP A 112 -43.65 12.80 2.61
CA TRP A 112 -43.83 13.87 1.63
C TRP A 112 -45.32 13.95 1.29
N ILE A 113 -45.86 15.16 1.22
CA ILE A 113 -47.27 15.40 0.87
C ILE A 113 -47.25 16.32 -0.35
N SER A 114 -47.57 15.76 -1.52
CA SER A 114 -47.72 16.53 -2.76
C SER A 114 -49.04 16.16 -3.42
N HIS A 115 -50.00 17.09 -3.37
CA HIS A 115 -51.35 17.15 -3.99
C HIS A 115 -52.24 15.88 -4.03
N ASP A 116 -51.70 14.66 -4.13
CA ASP A 116 -52.40 13.36 -4.02
C ASP A 116 -51.47 12.16 -3.67
N GLU A 117 -50.15 12.35 -3.49
CA GLU A 117 -49.21 11.25 -3.22
C GLU A 117 -48.50 11.38 -1.86
N SER A 118 -48.37 10.24 -1.17
CA SER A 118 -47.58 10.10 0.06
C SER A 118 -46.54 9.00 -0.09
N VAL A 119 -45.27 9.34 0.17
CA VAL A 119 -44.19 8.36 0.36
C VAL A 119 -44.16 8.00 1.85
N ASN A 120 -44.15 6.71 2.19
CA ASN A 120 -44.02 6.24 3.58
C ASN A 120 -43.28 4.90 3.73
N GLU A 121 -42.95 4.18 2.65
CA GLU A 121 -42.33 2.86 2.75
C GLU A 121 -40.78 2.92 2.71
N PRO A 122 -40.08 2.65 3.83
CA PRO A 122 -38.63 2.60 3.85
C PRO A 122 -38.10 1.48 2.95
N GLN A 123 -36.95 1.72 2.34
CA GLN A 123 -36.25 0.82 1.39
C GLN A 123 -36.96 0.59 0.05
N ALA A 124 -38.29 0.72 -0.02
CA ALA A 124 -39.06 0.63 -1.26
C ALA A 124 -39.17 1.97 -1.99
N GLN A 125 -39.40 3.05 -1.26
CA GLN A 125 -39.65 4.39 -1.83
C GLN A 125 -38.62 5.43 -1.38
N PHE A 126 -37.87 5.15 -0.29
CA PHE A 126 -36.73 5.96 0.12
C PHE A 126 -35.64 5.09 0.78
N GLN A 127 -34.38 5.44 0.53
CA GLN A 127 -33.22 4.81 1.18
C GLN A 127 -32.38 5.90 1.85
N ALA A 128 -32.19 5.80 3.17
CA ALA A 128 -31.25 6.69 3.84
C ALA A 128 -29.82 6.26 3.51
N PHE A 129 -28.93 7.23 3.33
CA PHE A 129 -27.52 6.96 3.14
C PHE A 129 -26.90 6.40 4.42
N SER A 130 -25.99 5.43 4.27
CA SER A 130 -25.39 4.70 5.40
C SER A 130 -24.58 5.55 6.39
N PHE A 131 -24.24 6.77 6.00
CA PHE A 131 -23.48 7.75 6.79
C PHE A 131 -24.34 8.97 7.18
N SER A 132 -25.66 8.89 7.02
CA SER A 132 -26.57 9.95 7.44
C SER A 132 -26.74 9.95 8.97
N SER A 133 -26.75 11.15 9.57
CA SER A 133 -27.11 11.32 10.97
C SER A 133 -28.62 11.10 11.16
N ALA A 134 -29.02 10.51 12.27
CA ALA A 134 -30.42 10.52 12.68
C ALA A 134 -30.86 11.98 12.94
N GLY A 135 -31.97 12.39 12.31
CA GLY A 135 -32.48 13.75 12.42
C GLY A 135 -33.92 13.85 11.97
N ARG A 136 -34.60 14.92 12.40
CA ARG A 136 -35.96 15.24 12.00
C ARG A 136 -35.96 16.62 11.37
N ILE A 137 -36.47 16.72 10.15
CA ILE A 137 -36.67 17.99 9.45
C ILE A 137 -38.17 18.09 9.14
N LEU A 138 -38.75 19.24 9.48
CA LEU A 138 -40.10 19.63 9.07
C LEU A 138 -39.90 20.85 8.18
N ALA A 139 -40.27 20.73 6.91
CA ALA A 139 -40.17 21.79 5.91
C ALA A 139 -41.55 22.01 5.30
#